data_AF-A0A7C8D2L3-F1
#
_entry.id   AF-A0A7C8D2L3-F1
#
_cell.length_a   1.000
_cell.length_b   1.000
_cell.length_c   1.000
_cell.angle_alpha   90.00
_cell.angle_beta   90.00
_cell.angle_gamma   90.00
#
_symmetry.space_group_name_H-M   'P 1'
#
loop_
_entity.id
_entity.type
_entity.pdbx_description
1 polymer ?
#
loop_
_entity_poly.entity_id
_entity_poly.type
_entity_poly.pdbx_seq_one_letter_code
_entity_poly.pdbx_strand_id
1 'polypeptide(L)'
;MAKGPIVCAAVAGNPISHSLTPFLFNKVAQFLQRSGHNITFRACEKISHNSLIDALAWGHAKMSAIAKEDEGADLGKREIWLSITSPLKHQLPPDSGAEWTIGEPMLASVNQMRHDGHEWKVANTDGAGLLMVASEFGFDFNLTDDLELPLLCMIGGGSTARACAAAWTEAGGKIWWKEGRRKLSPRGPWKDSMVDAKDVCDHFGRRLHIDFDQPAGSIPEIKGERIDAGIDAPIFLSASYSDGDFESVIENEWGLFLDGRWLLAAQHLQGWAHLYNPSAADDLPTLRELMDIIISA
;
A
#
# COMPACT_ATOMS: atom_id res chain seq x y z
N MET A 1 -31.57 11.54 -7.08
CA MET A 1 -30.36 10.71 -6.89
C MET A 1 -30.00 10.77 -5.43
N ALA A 2 -29.71 9.64 -4.79
CA ALA A 2 -29.18 9.65 -3.43
C ALA A 2 -27.86 10.42 -3.42
N LYS A 3 -27.65 11.31 -2.45
CA LYS A 3 -26.36 11.98 -2.28
C LYS A 3 -25.32 10.94 -1.88
N GLY A 4 -24.15 10.95 -2.53
CA GLY A 4 -23.02 10.12 -2.13
C GLY A 4 -22.48 10.52 -0.75
N PRO A 5 -21.63 9.71 -0.13
CA PRO A 5 -21.09 10.03 1.19
C PRO A 5 -20.24 11.30 1.16
N ILE A 6 -20.32 12.09 2.23
CA ILE A 6 -19.37 13.18 2.48
C ILE A 6 -18.17 12.58 3.20
N VAL A 7 -17.00 12.65 2.55
CA VAL A 7 -15.77 12.03 3.06
C VAL A 7 -14.79 13.08 3.56
N CYS A 8 -14.25 12.89 4.76
CA CYS A 8 -13.00 13.51 5.18
C CYS A 8 -11.89 12.46 5.18
N ALA A 9 -10.94 12.63 4.27
CA ALA A 9 -9.79 11.76 4.12
C ALA A 9 -8.53 12.40 4.70
N ALA A 10 -7.62 11.58 5.22
CA ALA A 10 -6.26 12.01 5.51
C ALA A 10 -5.25 10.87 5.38
N VAL A 11 -3.98 11.24 5.27
CA VAL A 11 -2.86 10.36 5.55
C VAL A 11 -2.16 10.79 6.83
N ALA A 12 -1.97 9.85 7.76
CA ALA A 12 -1.38 10.07 9.06
C ALA A 12 -0.02 9.39 9.19
N GLY A 13 0.98 10.13 9.68
CA GLY A 13 2.30 9.61 10.00
C GLY A 13 3.31 10.71 10.24
N ASN A 14 4.57 10.34 10.43
CA ASN A 14 5.66 11.29 10.62
C ASN A 14 7.02 10.68 10.22
N PRO A 15 7.76 11.29 9.27
CA PRO A 15 7.40 12.48 8.48
C PRO A 15 6.30 12.19 7.45
N ILE A 16 5.60 13.25 6.99
CA ILE A 16 4.47 13.10 6.06
C ILE A 16 4.41 14.14 4.92
N SER A 17 5.31 15.12 4.91
CA SER A 17 5.27 16.25 3.95
C SER A 17 5.26 15.79 2.48
N HIS A 18 6.02 14.74 2.15
CA HIS A 18 6.17 14.19 0.80
C HIS A 18 5.04 13.24 0.38
N SER A 19 4.05 12.96 1.24
CA SER A 19 3.05 11.93 0.90
C SER A 19 2.16 12.35 -0.27
N LEU A 20 2.01 11.46 -1.26
CA LEU A 20 1.11 11.66 -2.40
C LEU A 20 -0.32 11.14 -2.15
N THR A 21 -0.59 10.59 -0.97
CA THR A 21 -1.90 10.00 -0.66
C THR A 21 -3.07 10.95 -0.91
N PRO A 22 -3.05 12.23 -0.48
CA PRO A 22 -4.17 13.13 -0.77
C PRO A 22 -4.40 13.35 -2.27
N PHE A 23 -3.32 13.39 -3.04
CA PHE A 23 -3.40 13.50 -4.49
C PHE A 23 -4.03 12.23 -5.10
N LEU A 24 -3.58 11.04 -4.67
CA LEU A 24 -4.11 9.76 -5.14
C LEU A 24 -5.59 9.57 -4.83
N PHE A 25 -6.03 9.91 -3.62
CA PHE A 25 -7.46 9.88 -3.26
C PHE A 25 -8.29 10.69 -4.26
N ASN A 26 -7.86 11.92 -4.55
CA ASN A 26 -8.57 12.78 -5.50
C ASN A 26 -8.56 12.22 -6.92
N LYS A 27 -7.42 11.69 -7.39
CA LYS A 27 -7.31 11.12 -8.74
C LYS A 27 -8.18 9.89 -8.94
N VAL A 28 -8.20 8.96 -7.98
CA VAL A 28 -9.07 7.78 -8.05
C VAL A 28 -10.54 8.19 -7.97
N ALA A 29 -10.92 9.12 -7.10
CA ALA A 29 -12.29 9.62 -7.06
C ALA A 29 -12.72 10.29 -8.38
N GLN A 30 -11.86 11.13 -8.97
CA GLN A 30 -12.12 11.75 -10.27
C GLN A 30 -12.25 10.72 -11.39
N PHE A 31 -11.49 9.63 -11.33
CA PHE A 31 -11.61 8.52 -12.27
C PHE A 31 -13.00 7.86 -12.12
N LEU A 32 -13.38 7.46 -10.90
CA LEU A 32 -14.65 6.80 -10.61
C LEU A 32 -15.88 7.68 -10.92
N GLN A 33 -15.76 9.00 -10.78
CA GLN A 33 -16.82 9.94 -11.15
C GLN A 33 -17.20 9.85 -12.64
N ARG A 34 -16.27 9.47 -13.52
CA ARG A 34 -16.54 9.27 -14.95
C ARG A 34 -17.45 8.06 -15.19
N SER A 35 -17.41 7.07 -14.30
CA SER A 35 -18.28 5.89 -14.28
C SER A 35 -19.56 6.09 -13.46
N GLY A 36 -19.85 7.33 -13.03
CA GLY A 36 -21.08 7.69 -12.33
C GLY A 36 -21.05 7.54 -10.80
N HIS A 37 -19.90 7.21 -10.21
CA HIS A 37 -19.75 7.14 -8.76
C HIS A 37 -19.63 8.54 -8.15
N ASN A 38 -20.55 8.88 -7.24
CA ASN A 38 -20.54 10.19 -6.57
C ASN A 38 -19.72 10.14 -5.27
N ILE A 39 -18.41 10.38 -5.38
CA ILE A 39 -17.50 10.49 -4.24
C ILE A 39 -16.94 11.90 -4.20
N THR A 40 -17.12 12.60 -3.09
CA THR A 40 -16.58 13.95 -2.87
C THR A 40 -15.85 14.03 -1.54
N PHE A 41 -14.63 14.56 -1.56
CA PHE A 41 -13.87 14.84 -0.35
C PHE A 41 -14.14 16.26 0.13
N ARG A 42 -14.65 16.39 1.36
CA ARG A 42 -14.73 17.69 2.05
C ARG A 42 -13.36 18.14 2.55
N ALA A 43 -12.53 17.18 2.94
CA ALA A 43 -11.13 17.40 3.28
C ALA A 43 -10.31 16.19 2.82
N CYS A 44 -9.08 16.44 2.38
CA CYS A 44 -8.11 15.41 2.01
C CYS A 44 -6.71 15.89 2.42
N GLU A 45 -6.27 15.53 3.61
CA GLU A 45 -5.16 16.22 4.29
C GLU A 45 -3.96 15.30 4.59
N LYS A 46 -2.78 15.90 4.81
CA LYS A 46 -1.64 15.22 5.44
C LYS A 46 -1.63 15.63 6.91
N ILE A 47 -1.65 14.67 7.84
CA ILE A 47 -1.65 14.95 9.28
C ILE A 47 -0.40 14.36 9.93
N SER A 48 0.41 15.23 10.52
CA SER A 48 1.69 14.84 11.14
C SER A 48 1.47 14.39 12.58
N HIS A 49 1.53 13.09 12.81
CA HIS A 49 1.33 12.50 14.14
C HIS A 49 2.26 11.31 14.38
N ASN A 50 2.64 11.12 15.64
CA ASN A 50 3.42 9.96 16.10
C ASN A 50 2.57 8.90 16.83
N SER A 51 1.32 9.23 17.17
CA SER A 51 0.36 8.36 17.84
C SER A 51 -0.88 8.15 16.98
N LEU A 52 -1.34 6.90 16.88
CA LEU A 52 -2.57 6.55 16.20
C LEU A 52 -3.79 7.21 16.87
N ILE A 53 -3.77 7.35 18.19
CA ILE A 53 -4.85 7.98 18.95
C ILE A 53 -5.06 9.43 18.48
N ASP A 54 -3.99 10.18 18.21
CA ASP A 54 -4.11 11.56 17.73
C ASP A 54 -4.69 11.62 16.30
N ALA A 55 -4.32 10.66 15.44
CA ALA A 55 -4.90 10.55 14.11
C ALA A 55 -6.40 10.20 14.15
N LEU A 56 -6.81 9.34 15.08
CA LEU A 56 -8.23 9.05 15.32
C LEU A 56 -8.99 10.25 15.91
N ALA A 57 -8.33 11.03 16.79
CA ALA A 57 -8.89 12.25 17.34
C ALA A 57 -9.15 13.32 16.25
N TRP A 58 -8.26 13.43 15.25
CA TRP A 58 -8.51 14.25 14.06
C TRP A 58 -9.80 13.81 13.34
N GLY A 59 -10.01 12.51 13.15
CA GLY A 59 -11.22 11.97 12.52
C GLY A 59 -12.48 12.33 13.29
N HIS A 60 -12.45 12.15 14.62
CA HIS A 60 -13.56 12.54 15.50
C HIS A 60 -13.86 14.04 15.46
N ALA A 61 -12.81 14.88 15.43
CA ALA A 61 -12.95 16.33 15.34
C ALA A 61 -13.59 16.76 14.01
N LYS A 62 -13.19 16.16 12.87
CA LYS A 62 -13.81 16.42 11.56
C LYS A 62 -15.28 16.02 11.54
N MET A 63 -15.63 14.83 12.05
CA MET A 63 -17.03 14.40 12.18
C MET A 63 -17.86 15.39 12.99
N SER A 64 -17.32 15.85 14.12
CA SER A 64 -18.00 16.80 15.02
C SER A 64 -18.18 18.18 14.38
N ALA A 65 -17.19 18.66 13.62
CA ALA A 65 -17.28 19.93 12.91
C ALA A 65 -18.37 19.90 11.83
N ILE A 66 -18.40 18.83 11.02
CA ILE A 66 -19.43 18.63 10.00
C ILE A 66 -20.81 18.57 10.65
N ALA A 67 -20.98 17.82 11.75
CA ALA A 67 -22.27 17.71 12.42
C ALA A 67 -22.82 19.06 12.93
N LYS A 68 -21.96 19.99 13.35
CA LYS A 68 -22.37 21.33 13.83
C LYS A 68 -22.72 22.30 12.70
N GLU A 69 -22.00 22.23 11.59
CA GLU A 69 -22.27 23.09 10.42
C GLU A 69 -23.59 22.73 9.73
N ASP A 70 -24.06 21.50 9.93
CA ASP A 70 -25.13 20.88 9.14
C ASP A 70 -26.41 20.59 9.96
N GLU A 71 -26.68 21.34 11.05
CA GLU A 71 -27.93 21.24 11.83
C GLU A 71 -29.18 21.41 10.92
N GLY A 72 -29.75 20.29 10.46
CA GLY A 72 -31.00 20.23 9.71
C GLY A 72 -30.93 19.78 8.24
N ALA A 73 -29.75 19.46 7.68
CA ALA A 73 -29.62 18.99 6.29
C ALA A 73 -29.34 17.48 6.20
N ASP A 74 -30.13 16.75 5.41
CA ASP A 74 -29.78 15.38 4.99
C ASP A 74 -28.72 15.45 3.88
N LEU A 75 -27.49 15.14 4.28
CA LEU A 75 -26.29 15.19 3.44
C LEU A 75 -25.77 13.81 3.06
N GLY A 76 -26.48 12.73 3.42
CA GLY A 76 -25.99 11.37 3.27
C GLY A 76 -25.01 10.95 4.38
N LYS A 77 -24.39 9.78 4.19
CA LYS A 77 -23.49 9.15 5.15
C LYS A 77 -22.18 9.95 5.27
N ARG A 78 -21.75 10.26 6.51
CA ARG A 78 -20.48 10.96 6.79
C ARG A 78 -19.40 9.94 7.11
N GLU A 79 -18.28 10.03 6.42
CA GLU A 79 -17.21 9.04 6.55
C GLU A 79 -15.85 9.66 6.81
N ILE A 80 -15.04 8.96 7.59
CA ILE A 80 -13.62 9.29 7.80
C ILE A 80 -12.77 8.21 7.15
N TRP A 81 -11.89 8.61 6.25
CA TRP A 81 -10.93 7.71 5.61
C TRP A 81 -9.52 8.08 6.07
N LEU A 82 -8.78 7.13 6.61
CA LEU A 82 -7.42 7.35 7.12
C LEU A 82 -6.47 6.34 6.48
N SER A 83 -5.54 6.83 5.67
CA SER A 83 -4.32 6.09 5.36
C SER A 83 -3.29 6.31 6.45
N ILE A 84 -2.56 5.26 6.80
CA ILE A 84 -1.65 5.24 7.94
C ILE A 84 -0.28 4.82 7.48
N THR A 85 0.73 5.60 7.81
CA THR A 85 2.14 5.28 7.54
C THR A 85 2.97 5.28 8.83
N SER A 86 4.28 5.08 8.71
CA SER A 86 5.20 5.09 9.85
C SER A 86 5.06 6.38 10.66
N PRO A 87 5.12 6.33 12.00
CA PRO A 87 5.33 5.15 12.86
C PRO A 87 4.03 4.46 13.32
N LEU A 88 2.89 4.76 12.72
CA LEU A 88 1.58 4.48 13.30
C LEU A 88 1.07 3.04 13.03
N LYS A 89 1.53 2.40 11.95
CA LYS A 89 0.94 1.15 11.43
C LYS A 89 0.78 0.00 12.44
N HIS A 90 1.59 -0.04 13.50
CA HIS A 90 1.60 -1.13 14.49
C HIS A 90 0.90 -0.79 15.81
N GLN A 91 0.26 0.38 15.89
CA GLN A 91 -0.28 0.89 17.14
C GLN A 91 -1.74 0.50 17.38
N LEU A 92 -2.42 -0.11 16.40
CA LEU A 92 -3.76 -0.64 16.60
C LEU A 92 -3.67 -2.02 17.29
N PRO A 93 -4.23 -2.20 18.49
CA PRO A 93 -4.29 -3.50 19.15
C PRO A 93 -5.16 -4.50 18.36
N PRO A 94 -4.81 -5.80 18.30
CA PRO A 94 -5.64 -6.81 17.64
C PRO A 94 -7.06 -6.94 18.24
N ASP A 95 -7.23 -6.57 19.50
CA ASP A 95 -8.48 -6.60 20.26
C ASP A 95 -9.22 -5.25 20.27
N SER A 96 -8.88 -4.33 19.36
CA SER A 96 -9.50 -2.99 19.30
C SER A 96 -10.99 -2.97 18.94
N GLY A 97 -11.59 -4.13 18.61
CA GLY A 97 -12.98 -4.25 18.15
C GLY A 97 -13.23 -3.69 16.75
N ALA A 98 -12.17 -3.33 16.01
CA ALA A 98 -12.31 -2.86 14.63
C ALA A 98 -12.51 -4.05 13.67
N GLU A 99 -13.38 -3.88 12.68
CA GLU A 99 -13.65 -4.92 11.69
C GLU A 99 -12.55 -4.96 10.62
N TRP A 100 -11.96 -6.14 10.39
CA TRP A 100 -10.94 -6.32 9.37
C TRP A 100 -11.56 -6.66 8.02
N THR A 101 -11.21 -5.89 6.99
CA THR A 101 -11.67 -6.14 5.61
C THR A 101 -10.68 -7.00 4.83
N ILE A 102 -9.38 -6.68 4.92
CA ILE A 102 -8.27 -7.50 4.41
C ILE A 102 -7.04 -7.40 5.32
N GLY A 103 -6.20 -8.43 5.30
CA GLY A 103 -5.00 -8.54 6.12
C GLY A 103 -5.20 -9.35 7.39
N GLU A 104 -4.10 -9.77 8.00
CA GLU A 104 -4.11 -10.64 9.17
C GLU A 104 -3.99 -9.81 10.48
N PRO A 105 -4.98 -9.86 11.39
CA PRO A 105 -4.97 -9.10 12.64
C PRO A 105 -3.73 -9.34 13.50
N MET A 106 -3.22 -10.58 13.49
CA MET A 106 -2.07 -11.00 14.30
C MET A 106 -0.74 -10.39 13.84
N LEU A 107 -0.67 -9.83 12.63
CA LEU A 107 0.52 -9.08 12.18
C LEU A 107 0.64 -7.71 12.85
N ALA A 108 -0.43 -7.25 13.51
CA ALA A 108 -0.56 -5.94 14.15
C ALA A 108 -0.03 -4.85 13.20
N SER A 109 -0.59 -4.81 12.00
CA SER A 109 -0.20 -3.87 10.95
C SER A 109 -1.44 -3.42 10.21
N VAL A 110 -1.75 -2.13 10.30
CA VAL A 110 -2.86 -1.47 9.60
C VAL A 110 -2.30 -0.28 8.85
N ASN A 111 -2.64 -0.16 7.57
CA ASN A 111 -2.26 1.00 6.75
C ASN A 111 -3.48 1.75 6.19
N GLN A 112 -4.70 1.22 6.34
CA GLN A 112 -5.94 1.89 5.94
C GLN A 112 -7.03 1.68 6.99
N MET A 113 -7.78 2.74 7.29
CA MET A 113 -8.95 2.72 8.17
C MET A 113 -10.09 3.54 7.56
N ARG A 114 -11.33 3.10 7.82
CA ARG A 114 -12.56 3.79 7.44
C ARG A 114 -13.50 3.80 8.63
N HIS A 115 -13.96 4.97 9.05
CA HIS A 115 -15.15 5.08 9.88
C HIS A 115 -16.33 5.37 8.98
N ASP A 116 -17.28 4.44 8.89
CA ASP A 116 -18.42 4.60 8.00
C ASP A 116 -19.54 5.45 8.63
N GLY A 117 -19.42 5.83 9.90
CA GLY A 117 -20.45 6.57 10.64
C GLY A 117 -21.04 5.75 11.78
N HIS A 118 -20.78 4.44 11.80
CA HIS A 118 -21.14 3.54 12.89
C HIS A 118 -19.91 2.92 13.54
N GLU A 119 -19.01 2.35 12.74
CA GLU A 119 -17.88 1.58 13.24
C GLU A 119 -16.59 1.87 12.46
N TRP A 120 -15.45 1.50 13.07
CA TRP A 120 -14.16 1.50 12.41
C TRP A 120 -13.94 0.16 11.71
N LYS A 121 -13.72 0.24 10.40
CA LYS A 121 -13.22 -0.84 9.56
C LYS A 121 -11.75 -0.58 9.25
N VAL A 122 -10.95 -1.63 9.16
CA VAL A 122 -9.50 -1.56 8.97
C VAL A 122 -9.05 -2.51 7.89
N ALA A 123 -7.91 -2.17 7.27
CA ALA A 123 -7.27 -3.00 6.29
C ALA A 123 -5.74 -2.89 6.38
N ASN A 124 -5.09 -3.97 5.98
CA ASN A 124 -3.71 -3.92 5.54
C ASN A 124 -3.62 -4.21 4.04
N THR A 125 -3.34 -3.17 3.27
CA THR A 125 -3.28 -3.18 1.81
C THR A 125 -1.84 -3.22 1.29
N ASP A 126 -0.82 -3.12 2.15
CA ASP A 126 0.59 -3.12 1.72
C ASP A 126 0.94 -4.44 1.00
N GLY A 127 0.56 -5.59 1.60
CA GLY A 127 0.85 -6.91 1.04
C GLY A 127 0.08 -7.21 -0.24
N ALA A 128 -1.23 -6.93 -0.26
CA ALA A 128 -2.04 -7.05 -1.47
C ALA A 128 -1.57 -6.10 -2.58
N GLY A 129 -1.10 -4.90 -2.22
CA GLY A 129 -0.48 -3.95 -3.14
C GLY A 129 0.80 -4.51 -3.75
N LEU A 130 1.66 -5.18 -2.95
CA LEU A 130 2.87 -5.82 -3.48
C LEU A 130 2.53 -6.94 -4.47
N LEU A 131 1.51 -7.76 -4.19
CA LEU A 131 1.06 -8.81 -5.11
C LEU A 131 0.48 -8.22 -6.41
N MET A 132 -0.24 -7.10 -6.32
CA MET A 132 -0.73 -6.38 -7.50
C MET A 132 0.42 -5.85 -8.36
N VAL A 133 1.48 -5.30 -7.75
CA VAL A 133 2.71 -4.93 -8.48
C VAL A 133 3.34 -6.18 -9.11
N ALA A 134 3.48 -7.28 -8.39
CA ALA A 134 4.06 -8.51 -8.95
C ALA A 134 3.25 -9.03 -10.16
N SER A 135 1.92 -9.03 -10.07
CA SER A 135 1.04 -9.41 -11.17
C SER A 135 1.19 -8.50 -12.39
N GLU A 136 1.21 -7.18 -12.19
CA GLU A 136 1.40 -6.18 -13.25
C GLU A 136 2.69 -6.40 -14.04
N PHE A 137 3.74 -6.88 -13.36
CA PHE A 137 5.01 -7.16 -14.00
C PHE A 137 5.21 -8.64 -14.35
N GLY A 138 4.18 -9.49 -14.28
CA GLY A 138 4.20 -10.85 -14.84
C GLY A 138 4.84 -11.92 -13.94
N PHE A 139 4.74 -11.79 -12.62
CA PHE A 139 5.05 -12.90 -11.72
C PHE A 139 3.93 -13.96 -11.76
N ASP A 140 4.29 -15.23 -11.93
CA ASP A 140 3.34 -16.34 -11.89
C ASP A 140 3.48 -17.14 -10.59
N PHE A 141 2.44 -17.09 -9.78
CA PHE A 141 2.36 -17.81 -8.51
C PHE A 141 1.71 -19.20 -8.65
N ASN A 142 1.27 -19.58 -9.85
CA ASN A 142 0.69 -20.91 -10.11
C ASN A 142 1.74 -21.98 -10.44
N LEU A 143 3.02 -21.60 -10.50
CA LEU A 143 4.12 -22.52 -10.68
C LEU A 143 4.14 -23.57 -9.56
N THR A 144 4.50 -24.80 -9.89
CA THR A 144 4.48 -25.92 -8.95
C THR A 144 5.88 -26.40 -8.55
N ASP A 145 6.91 -26.02 -9.30
CA ASP A 145 8.30 -26.32 -8.94
C ASP A 145 8.78 -25.32 -7.88
N ASP A 146 9.20 -25.85 -6.74
CA ASP A 146 9.64 -25.08 -5.58
C ASP A 146 10.83 -24.14 -5.89
N LEU A 147 11.67 -24.49 -6.88
CA LEU A 147 12.80 -23.68 -7.32
C LEU A 147 12.42 -22.60 -8.33
N GLU A 148 11.25 -22.71 -8.97
CA GLU A 148 10.75 -21.75 -9.96
C GLU A 148 9.72 -20.76 -9.39
N LEU A 149 9.16 -21.04 -8.21
CA LEU A 149 8.22 -20.16 -7.53
C LEU A 149 8.76 -18.72 -7.38
N PRO A 150 7.92 -17.67 -7.47
CA PRO A 150 8.34 -16.28 -7.24
C PRO A 150 9.14 -16.06 -5.95
N LEU A 151 10.31 -15.41 -6.05
CA LEU A 151 11.17 -15.12 -4.91
C LEU A 151 11.15 -13.64 -4.51
N LEU A 152 10.62 -13.36 -3.30
CA LEU A 152 10.74 -12.05 -2.67
C LEU A 152 12.08 -11.93 -1.93
N CYS A 153 12.96 -11.10 -2.45
CA CYS A 153 14.25 -10.76 -1.87
C CYS A 153 14.12 -9.47 -1.05
N MET A 154 14.07 -9.56 0.28
CA MET A 154 13.68 -8.43 1.12
C MET A 154 14.67 -8.08 2.24
N ILE A 155 14.76 -6.78 2.53
CA ILE A 155 15.42 -6.21 3.71
C ILE A 155 14.35 -5.55 4.59
N GLY A 156 14.48 -5.69 5.91
CA GLY A 156 13.57 -5.13 6.91
C GLY A 156 12.58 -6.13 7.50
N GLY A 157 12.13 -5.84 8.73
CA GLY A 157 11.16 -6.64 9.49
C GLY A 157 10.05 -5.79 10.15
N GLY A 158 9.84 -4.59 9.61
CA GLY A 158 8.78 -3.67 10.03
C GLY A 158 7.38 -4.10 9.63
N SER A 159 6.38 -3.28 9.98
CA SER A 159 4.96 -3.55 9.70
C SER A 159 4.69 -3.83 8.21
N THR A 160 5.18 -2.96 7.31
CA THR A 160 5.07 -3.16 5.86
C THR A 160 5.78 -4.45 5.42
N ALA A 161 7.00 -4.69 5.88
CA ALA A 161 7.78 -5.88 5.54
C ALA A 161 7.06 -7.18 5.94
N ARG A 162 6.48 -7.23 7.15
CA ARG A 162 5.69 -8.38 7.62
C ARG A 162 4.42 -8.59 6.79
N ALA A 163 3.72 -7.51 6.44
CA ALA A 163 2.51 -7.57 5.62
C ALA A 163 2.81 -8.12 4.23
N CYS A 164 3.88 -7.64 3.61
CA CYS A 164 4.35 -8.12 2.32
C CYS A 164 4.82 -9.58 2.37
N ALA A 165 5.60 -9.96 3.38
CA ALA A 165 6.05 -11.34 3.57
C ALA A 165 4.88 -12.32 3.76
N ALA A 166 3.86 -11.92 4.54
CA ALA A 166 2.67 -12.74 4.75
C ALA A 166 1.88 -12.93 3.44
N ALA A 167 1.58 -11.83 2.73
CA ALA A 167 0.85 -11.89 1.46
C ALA A 167 1.62 -12.67 0.38
N TRP A 168 2.94 -12.49 0.28
CA TRP A 168 3.77 -13.23 -0.68
C TRP A 168 3.77 -14.74 -0.40
N THR A 169 3.82 -15.12 0.88
CA THR A 169 3.74 -16.52 1.30
C THR A 169 2.36 -17.11 1.03
N GLU A 170 1.30 -16.36 1.34
CA GLU A 170 -0.07 -16.79 1.09
C GLU A 170 -0.34 -17.00 -0.41
N ALA A 171 0.28 -16.20 -1.27
CA ALA A 171 0.25 -16.39 -2.72
C ALA A 171 1.08 -17.61 -3.19
N GLY A 172 1.83 -18.28 -2.31
CA GLY A 172 2.66 -19.44 -2.65
C GLY A 172 4.12 -19.11 -2.99
N GLY A 173 4.53 -17.84 -2.90
CA GLY A 173 5.90 -17.43 -3.17
C GLY A 173 6.89 -17.82 -2.07
N LYS A 174 8.17 -17.82 -2.45
CA LYS A 174 9.33 -18.02 -1.55
C LYS A 174 9.92 -16.68 -1.13
N ILE A 175 10.62 -16.66 0.01
CA ILE A 175 11.19 -15.44 0.60
C ILE A 175 12.65 -15.65 0.93
N TRP A 176 13.50 -14.79 0.41
CA TRP A 176 14.85 -14.60 0.92
C TRP A 176 14.92 -13.30 1.72
N TRP A 177 14.95 -13.43 3.05
CA TRP A 177 15.16 -12.31 3.96
C TRP A 177 16.66 -12.19 4.29
N LYS A 178 17.25 -11.04 3.98
CA LYS A 178 18.68 -10.81 4.19
C LYS A 178 18.99 -10.31 5.60
N GLU A 179 18.45 -9.15 5.95
CA GLU A 179 18.69 -8.47 7.23
C GLU A 179 17.68 -7.33 7.42
N GLY A 180 17.88 -6.48 8.44
CA GLY A 180 17.12 -5.25 8.61
C GLY A 180 17.29 -4.63 9.99
N ARG A 181 16.91 -3.35 10.12
CA ARG A 181 16.84 -2.60 11.41
C ARG A 181 15.94 -3.28 12.43
N ARG A 182 14.89 -3.95 11.94
CA ARG A 182 14.01 -4.83 12.72
C ARG A 182 14.09 -6.23 12.16
N LYS A 183 14.23 -7.22 13.03
CA LYS A 183 14.25 -8.63 12.64
C LYS A 183 12.88 -9.08 12.14
N LEU A 184 12.83 -9.81 11.04
CA LEU A 184 11.63 -10.52 10.62
C LEU A 184 11.44 -11.74 11.54
N SER A 185 10.26 -11.86 12.18
CA SER A 185 10.01 -12.90 13.18
C SER A 185 10.15 -14.30 12.56
N PRO A 186 10.87 -15.25 13.20
CA PRO A 186 10.95 -16.62 12.71
C PRO A 186 9.65 -17.42 12.92
N ARG A 187 8.66 -16.84 13.60
CA ARG A 187 7.36 -17.46 13.89
C ARG A 187 6.21 -16.87 13.06
N GLY A 188 6.51 -16.01 12.09
CA GLY A 188 5.49 -15.45 11.21
C GLY A 188 4.92 -16.49 10.23
N PRO A 189 3.83 -16.15 9.53
CA PRO A 189 3.22 -17.03 8.53
C PRO A 189 4.20 -17.43 7.41
N TRP A 190 5.21 -16.60 7.14
CA TRP A 190 6.26 -16.84 6.15
C TRP A 190 7.29 -17.91 6.50
N LYS A 191 7.26 -18.49 7.71
CA LYS A 191 8.35 -19.36 8.22
C LYS A 191 8.70 -20.52 7.28
N ASP A 192 7.71 -21.11 6.60
CA ASP A 192 7.87 -22.29 5.75
C ASP A 192 8.19 -21.91 4.29
N SER A 193 8.11 -20.62 3.95
CA SER A 193 8.48 -20.07 2.64
C SER A 193 9.90 -19.50 2.61
N MET A 194 10.64 -19.58 3.71
CA MET A 194 11.99 -19.01 3.82
C MET A 194 13.02 -19.84 3.04
N VAL A 195 13.81 -19.17 2.21
CA VAL A 195 14.97 -19.74 1.51
C VAL A 195 16.25 -19.36 2.25
N ASP A 196 17.04 -20.36 2.61
CA ASP A 196 18.35 -20.14 3.24
C ASP A 196 19.32 -19.49 2.25
N ALA A 197 20.20 -18.61 2.76
CA ALA A 197 21.14 -17.85 1.92
C ALA A 197 22.03 -18.71 1.00
N LYS A 198 22.34 -19.95 1.42
CA LYS A 198 23.12 -20.92 0.65
C LYS A 198 22.36 -21.49 -0.57
N ASP A 199 21.03 -21.52 -0.50
CA ASP A 199 20.17 -22.15 -1.51
C ASP A 199 19.59 -21.10 -2.48
N VAL A 200 19.80 -19.81 -2.21
CA VAL A 200 19.32 -18.69 -3.05
C VAL A 200 19.88 -18.75 -4.47
N CYS A 201 21.12 -19.21 -4.65
CA CYS A 201 21.74 -19.31 -5.98
C CYS A 201 21.10 -20.41 -6.85
N ASP A 202 20.58 -21.47 -6.22
CA ASP A 202 19.97 -22.61 -6.90
C ASP A 202 18.46 -22.40 -7.16
N HIS A 203 17.92 -21.28 -6.70
CA HIS A 203 16.54 -20.89 -6.90
C HIS A 203 16.40 -20.05 -8.19
N PHE A 204 15.67 -20.55 -9.18
CA PHE A 204 15.56 -19.96 -10.52
C PHE A 204 14.36 -19.04 -10.70
N GLY A 205 13.38 -19.11 -9.78
CA GLY A 205 12.18 -18.30 -9.84
C GLY A 205 12.49 -16.80 -9.90
N ARG A 206 11.63 -16.08 -10.62
CA ARG A 206 11.78 -14.65 -10.85
C ARG A 206 11.83 -13.88 -9.53
N ARG A 207 12.65 -12.83 -9.48
CA ARG A 207 13.01 -12.15 -8.23
C ARG A 207 12.43 -10.75 -8.15
N LEU A 208 11.78 -10.45 -7.03
CA LEU A 208 11.42 -9.09 -6.64
C LEU A 208 12.28 -8.67 -5.44
N HIS A 209 13.09 -7.65 -5.62
CA HIS A 209 13.95 -7.06 -4.62
C HIS A 209 13.29 -5.82 -4.02
N ILE A 210 13.25 -5.72 -2.69
CA ILE A 210 12.74 -4.54 -1.99
C ILE A 210 13.45 -4.33 -0.65
N ASP A 211 13.87 -3.10 -0.39
CA ASP A 211 14.42 -2.69 0.91
C ASP A 211 13.37 -1.87 1.69
N PHE A 212 12.69 -2.52 2.64
CA PHE A 212 11.72 -1.85 3.51
C PHE A 212 12.35 -0.97 4.59
N ASP A 213 13.67 -0.97 4.73
CA ASP A 213 14.41 -0.08 5.62
C ASP A 213 14.90 1.20 4.95
N GLN A 214 14.70 1.32 3.64
CA GLN A 214 14.97 2.53 2.89
C GLN A 214 14.34 3.77 3.58
N PRO A 215 15.11 4.85 3.78
CA PRO A 215 14.59 6.08 4.40
C PRO A 215 13.46 6.70 3.56
N ALA A 216 12.42 7.19 4.23
CA ALA A 216 11.31 7.87 3.55
C ALA A 216 11.78 9.13 2.81
N GLY A 217 11.28 9.35 1.60
CA GLY A 217 11.68 10.48 0.76
C GLY A 217 13.04 10.30 0.06
N SER A 218 13.69 9.14 0.20
CA SER A 218 14.95 8.87 -0.51
C SER A 218 14.70 8.26 -1.88
N ILE A 219 15.59 8.57 -2.82
CA ILE A 219 15.70 7.96 -4.14
C ILE A 219 16.97 7.09 -4.14
N PRO A 220 16.89 5.80 -4.51
CA PRO A 220 18.08 4.99 -4.62
C PRO A 220 18.93 5.45 -5.81
N GLU A 221 20.25 5.48 -5.65
CA GLU A 221 21.16 5.70 -6.78
C GLU A 221 21.16 4.46 -7.66
N ILE A 222 20.61 4.58 -8.88
CA ILE A 222 20.58 3.48 -9.85
C ILE A 222 21.80 3.61 -10.76
N LYS A 223 22.72 2.65 -10.65
CA LYS A 223 23.91 2.53 -11.51
C LYS A 223 23.67 1.49 -12.58
N GLY A 224 24.32 1.65 -13.72
CA GLY A 224 24.27 0.72 -14.84
C GLY A 224 24.06 1.41 -16.16
N GLU A 225 24.30 0.68 -17.25
CA GLU A 225 24.04 1.09 -18.61
C GLU A 225 22.55 0.89 -18.94
N ARG A 226 21.90 1.93 -19.46
CA ARG A 226 20.49 1.88 -19.87
C ARG A 226 20.35 0.94 -21.08
N ILE A 227 19.75 -0.23 -20.84
CA ILE A 227 19.41 -1.23 -21.86
C ILE A 227 18.07 -1.88 -21.53
N ASP A 228 17.44 -2.51 -22.53
CA ASP A 228 16.26 -3.35 -22.34
C ASP A 228 16.63 -4.52 -21.43
N ALA A 229 15.93 -4.64 -20.29
CA ALA A 229 16.22 -5.66 -19.29
C ALA A 229 15.68 -7.04 -19.71
N GLY A 230 14.73 -7.09 -20.64
CA GLY A 230 14.03 -8.30 -21.04
C GLY A 230 12.89 -8.70 -20.08
N ILE A 231 12.05 -9.61 -20.55
CA ILE A 231 10.78 -9.94 -19.89
C ILE A 231 10.94 -10.65 -18.53
N ASP A 232 11.97 -11.47 -18.38
CA ASP A 232 12.22 -12.28 -17.18
C ASP A 232 13.19 -11.61 -16.20
N ALA A 233 13.57 -10.36 -16.46
CA ALA A 233 14.50 -9.64 -15.59
C ALA A 233 13.98 -9.52 -14.15
N PRO A 234 14.90 -9.51 -13.17
CA PRO A 234 14.54 -9.25 -11.79
C PRO A 234 14.03 -7.81 -11.65
N ILE A 235 13.17 -7.61 -10.66
CA ILE A 235 12.58 -6.32 -10.35
C ILE A 235 13.18 -5.78 -9.07
N PHE A 236 13.54 -4.50 -9.07
CA PHE A 236 14.00 -3.74 -7.92
C PHE A 236 12.97 -2.66 -7.60
N LEU A 237 12.08 -2.96 -6.65
CA LEU A 237 11.04 -2.04 -6.22
C LEU A 237 11.53 -1.21 -5.03
N SER A 238 11.49 0.12 -5.18
CA SER A 238 11.77 1.02 -4.06
C SER A 238 10.59 1.01 -3.08
N ALA A 239 10.89 1.01 -1.77
CA ALA A 239 9.87 1.20 -0.72
C ALA A 239 9.61 2.69 -0.41
N SER A 240 10.31 3.60 -1.09
CA SER A 240 10.26 5.05 -0.89
C SER A 240 10.05 5.75 -2.21
N TYR A 241 9.57 6.99 -2.12
CA TYR A 241 9.43 7.92 -3.23
C TYR A 241 9.67 9.33 -2.68
N SER A 242 10.16 10.24 -3.52
CA SER A 242 10.37 11.65 -3.17
C SER A 242 9.40 12.54 -3.92
N ASP A 243 9.27 13.79 -3.49
CA ASP A 243 8.67 14.84 -4.32
C ASP A 243 9.57 15.14 -5.53
N GLY A 244 8.98 15.63 -6.63
CA GLY A 244 9.68 16.05 -7.84
C GLY A 244 9.58 15.07 -9.01
N ASP A 245 10.40 15.35 -10.03
CA ASP A 245 10.49 14.55 -11.26
C ASP A 245 10.95 13.12 -10.95
N PHE A 246 10.36 12.17 -11.65
CA PHE A 246 10.68 10.75 -11.48
C PHE A 246 10.51 10.02 -12.81
N GLU A 247 11.30 8.96 -13.00
CA GLU A 247 11.04 7.94 -14.00
C GLU A 247 10.31 6.79 -13.29
N SER A 248 9.14 6.39 -13.79
CA SER A 248 8.34 5.34 -13.15
C SER A 248 9.02 3.97 -13.21
N VAL A 249 9.71 3.70 -14.32
CA VAL A 249 10.45 2.47 -14.59
C VAL A 249 11.78 2.86 -15.22
N ILE A 250 12.85 2.29 -14.68
CA ILE A 250 14.21 2.42 -15.21
C ILE A 250 14.71 1.01 -15.55
N GLU A 251 15.20 0.83 -16.77
CA GLU A 251 15.77 -0.45 -17.21
C GLU A 251 17.28 -0.32 -17.40
N ASN A 252 18.02 -1.33 -16.96
CA ASN A 252 19.45 -1.46 -17.16
C ASN A 252 19.88 -2.93 -17.21
N GLU A 253 21.18 -3.20 -17.27
CA GLU A 253 21.75 -4.55 -17.35
C GLU A 253 21.48 -5.44 -16.13
N TRP A 254 21.01 -4.86 -15.02
CA TRP A 254 20.67 -5.58 -13.80
C TRP A 254 19.19 -5.94 -13.71
N GLY A 255 18.29 -5.16 -14.32
CA GLY A 255 16.85 -5.44 -14.31
C GLY A 255 15.97 -4.19 -14.41
N LEU A 256 14.73 -4.32 -13.93
CA LEU A 256 13.73 -3.25 -13.90
C LEU A 256 13.71 -2.58 -12.52
N PHE A 257 13.94 -1.29 -12.46
CA PHE A 257 13.92 -0.48 -11.24
C PHE A 257 12.63 0.33 -11.20
N LEU A 258 11.80 0.06 -10.20
CA LEU A 258 10.48 0.66 -10.04
C LEU A 258 10.49 1.70 -8.92
N ASP A 259 9.96 2.88 -9.22
CA ASP A 259 9.73 3.91 -8.20
C ASP A 259 8.71 3.45 -7.15
N GLY A 260 8.86 3.89 -5.90
CA GLY A 260 7.96 3.49 -4.81
C GLY A 260 6.50 3.92 -4.99
N ARG A 261 6.21 4.82 -5.94
CA ARG A 261 4.84 5.13 -6.37
C ARG A 261 4.09 3.91 -6.89
N TRP A 262 4.74 2.89 -7.46
CA TRP A 262 4.06 1.66 -7.88
C TRP A 262 3.41 0.95 -6.70
N LEU A 263 4.17 0.74 -5.61
CA LEU A 263 3.63 0.13 -4.40
C LEU A 263 2.58 1.02 -3.75
N LEU A 264 2.82 2.35 -3.73
CA LEU A 264 1.87 3.33 -3.18
C LEU A 264 0.54 3.32 -3.93
N ALA A 265 0.56 3.32 -5.26
CA ALA A 265 -0.63 3.29 -6.11
C ALA A 265 -1.39 1.97 -5.92
N ALA A 266 -0.68 0.84 -5.94
CA ALA A 266 -1.25 -0.48 -5.78
C ALA A 266 -1.97 -0.65 -4.44
N GLN A 267 -1.32 -0.30 -3.31
CA GLN A 267 -1.97 -0.39 -2.00
C GLN A 267 -3.17 0.56 -1.87
N HIS A 268 -3.15 1.70 -2.58
CA HIS A 268 -4.30 2.61 -2.63
C HIS A 268 -5.48 1.98 -3.36
N LEU A 269 -5.25 1.39 -4.54
CA LEU A 269 -6.30 0.67 -5.28
C LEU A 269 -6.92 -0.46 -4.44
N GLN A 270 -6.09 -1.21 -3.71
CA GLN A 270 -6.55 -2.22 -2.76
C GLN A 270 -7.41 -1.61 -1.63
N GLY A 271 -7.02 -0.44 -1.10
CA GLY A 271 -7.83 0.30 -0.13
C GLY A 271 -9.19 0.72 -0.68
N TRP A 272 -9.23 1.17 -1.93
CA TRP A 272 -10.49 1.51 -2.60
C TRP A 272 -11.38 0.29 -2.81
N ALA A 273 -10.81 -0.80 -3.33
CA ALA A 273 -11.54 -2.03 -3.66
C ALA A 273 -12.09 -2.77 -2.43
N HIS A 274 -11.37 -2.75 -1.31
CA HIS A 274 -11.74 -3.56 -0.15
C HIS A 274 -12.33 -2.76 1.02
N LEU A 275 -12.02 -1.48 1.14
CA LEU A 275 -12.36 -0.69 2.33
C LEU A 275 -13.25 0.51 1.99
N TYR A 276 -12.82 1.37 1.07
CA TYR A 276 -13.43 2.68 0.88
C TYR A 276 -14.71 2.65 0.05
N ASN A 277 -14.67 2.00 -1.12
CA ASN A 277 -15.84 1.87 -1.98
C ASN A 277 -15.88 0.52 -2.70
N PRO A 278 -16.12 -0.60 -1.99
CA PRO A 278 -16.06 -1.92 -2.58
C PRO A 278 -17.03 -2.16 -3.74
N SER A 279 -18.17 -1.46 -3.76
CA SER A 279 -19.13 -1.54 -4.88
C SER A 279 -18.61 -0.94 -6.19
N ALA A 280 -17.49 -0.22 -6.16
CA ALA A 280 -16.85 0.35 -7.35
C ALA A 280 -15.57 -0.38 -7.76
N ALA A 281 -15.28 -1.55 -7.17
CA ALA A 281 -14.02 -2.26 -7.40
C ALA A 281 -13.78 -2.57 -8.89
N ASP A 282 -14.83 -2.96 -9.63
CA ASP A 282 -14.74 -3.27 -11.07
C ASP A 282 -14.55 -2.03 -11.95
N ASP A 283 -14.82 -0.83 -11.41
CA ASP A 283 -14.69 0.45 -12.13
C ASP A 283 -13.39 1.20 -11.77
N LEU A 284 -12.54 0.62 -10.91
CA LEU A 284 -11.26 1.23 -10.54
C LEU A 284 -10.30 1.26 -11.75
N PRO A 285 -9.41 2.28 -11.82
CA PRO A 285 -8.35 2.24 -12.81
C PRO A 285 -7.43 1.05 -12.54
N THR A 286 -6.88 0.48 -13.59
CA THR A 286 -5.77 -0.47 -13.49
C THR A 286 -4.56 0.20 -12.84
N LEU A 287 -3.63 -0.60 -12.31
CA LEU A 287 -2.41 -0.06 -11.71
C LEU A 287 -1.62 0.79 -12.72
N ARG A 288 -1.52 0.34 -13.98
CA ARG A 288 -0.88 1.08 -15.06
C ARG A 288 -1.57 2.40 -15.37
N GLU A 289 -2.89 2.42 -15.50
CA GLU A 289 -3.64 3.66 -15.73
C GLU A 289 -3.46 4.66 -14.58
N LEU A 290 -3.47 4.20 -13.33
CA LEU A 290 -3.22 5.08 -12.19
C LEU A 290 -1.78 5.61 -12.21
N MET A 291 -0.79 4.80 -12.59
CA MET A 291 0.58 5.27 -12.76
C MET A 291 0.71 6.32 -13.88
N ASP A 292 0.03 6.13 -15.02
CA ASP A 292 0.00 7.11 -16.10
C ASP A 292 -0.61 8.45 -15.64
N ILE A 293 -1.65 8.40 -14.80
CA ILE A 293 -2.26 9.59 -14.18
C ILE A 293 -1.29 10.29 -13.22
N ILE A 294 -0.43 9.56 -12.50
CA ILE A 294 0.56 10.13 -11.59
C ILE A 294 1.72 10.77 -12.38
N ILE A 295 2.16 10.12 -13.46
CA ILE A 295 3.26 10.60 -14.32
C ILE A 295 2.87 11.88 -15.07
N SER A 296 1.60 11.99 -15.49
CA SER A 296 1.10 13.12 -16.28
C SER A 296 0.64 14.34 -15.47
N ALA A 297 0.81 14.32 -14.15
CA ALA A 297 0.32 15.35 -13.24
C ALA A 297 1.36 16.40 -12.87
#